data_AF-A0A661MAA9-F1
#
_entry.id   AF-A0A661MAA9-F1
#
_cell.length_a   1.000
_cell.length_b   1.000
_cell.length_c   1.000
_cell.angle_alpha   90.00
_cell.angle_beta   90.00
_cell.angle_gamma   90.00
#
_symmetry.space_group_name_H-M   'P 1'
#
loop_
_entity.id
_entity.type
_entity.pdbx_description
1 polymer ?
#
loop_
_entity_poly.entity_id
_entity_poly.type
_entity_poly.pdbx_seq_one_letter_code
_entity_poly.pdbx_strand_id
1 'polypeptide(L)'
;MTLSDYQSLGLVELLDVELARALGRMTSNSSAEVELAIALTSRNVRRGHTCFPVGMAVSDIWPWEATPPDTLPNPAAWKDALNESSLTQGGPLVLDAAGRLYFRRYWQLERDIARELAAR
;
A
#
# COMPACT_ATOMS: atom_id res chain seq x y z
N MET A 1 -1.80 -16.16 -0.09
CA MET A 1 -1.70 -15.78 -1.51
C MET A 1 -0.43 -14.97 -1.73
N THR A 2 0.23 -15.18 -2.85
CA THR A 2 1.43 -14.44 -3.29
C THR A 2 1.05 -13.23 -4.15
N LEU A 3 1.97 -12.31 -4.38
CA LEU A 3 1.76 -11.20 -5.33
C LEU A 3 1.42 -11.67 -6.75
N SER A 4 2.00 -12.79 -7.19
CA SER A 4 1.71 -13.37 -8.50
C SER A 4 0.26 -13.86 -8.59
N ASP A 5 -0.31 -14.36 -7.49
CA ASP A 5 -1.72 -14.78 -7.43
C ASP A 5 -2.65 -13.56 -7.53
N TYR A 6 -2.33 -12.47 -6.84
CA TYR A 6 -3.11 -11.23 -6.96
C TYR A 6 -3.01 -10.61 -8.36
N GLN A 7 -1.88 -10.77 -9.04
CA GLN A 7 -1.69 -10.32 -10.41
C GLN A 7 -2.52 -11.15 -11.40
N SER A 8 -2.52 -12.48 -11.27
CA SER A 8 -3.30 -13.35 -12.16
C SER A 8 -4.81 -13.16 -12.01
N LEU A 9 -5.25 -12.74 -10.82
CA LEU A 9 -6.63 -12.36 -10.53
C LEU A 9 -6.97 -10.90 -10.94
N GLY A 10 -6.02 -10.16 -11.52
CA GLY A 10 -6.24 -8.80 -12.01
C GLY A 10 -6.37 -7.73 -10.92
N LEU A 11 -6.06 -8.03 -9.66
CA LEU A 11 -6.09 -7.03 -8.59
C LEU A 11 -4.99 -6.00 -8.79
N VAL A 12 -3.77 -6.45 -9.10
CA VAL A 12 -2.56 -5.63 -9.28
C VAL A 12 -1.90 -5.92 -10.64
N GLU A 13 -1.11 -4.99 -11.16
CA GLU A 13 -0.39 -5.15 -12.43
C GLU A 13 1.09 -5.50 -12.21
N LEU A 14 1.80 -5.86 -13.30
CA LEU A 14 3.22 -6.19 -13.26
C LEU A 14 4.07 -5.11 -12.56
N LEU A 15 3.80 -3.84 -12.86
CA LEU A 15 4.49 -2.72 -12.23
C LEU A 15 4.33 -2.73 -10.70
N ASP A 16 3.12 -2.99 -10.23
CA ASP A 16 2.78 -2.99 -8.80
C ASP A 16 3.52 -4.12 -8.07
N VAL A 17 3.60 -5.30 -8.72
CA VAL A 17 4.34 -6.47 -8.23
C VAL A 17 5.84 -6.21 -8.17
N GLU A 18 6.43 -5.70 -9.25
CA GLU A 18 7.87 -5.47 -9.31
C GLU A 18 8.33 -4.34 -8.39
N LEU A 19 7.51 -3.32 -8.19
CA LEU A 19 7.77 -2.28 -7.18
C LEU A 19 7.74 -2.86 -5.77
N ALA A 20 6.75 -3.68 -5.43
CA ALA A 20 6.67 -4.34 -4.14
C ALA A 20 7.89 -5.23 -3.87
N ARG A 21 8.29 -6.04 -4.85
CA ARG A 21 9.50 -6.87 -4.77
C ARG A 21 10.77 -6.04 -4.65
N ALA A 22 10.88 -4.93 -5.39
CA ALA A 22 12.04 -4.06 -5.33
C ALA A 22 12.22 -3.42 -3.95
N LEU A 23 11.13 -2.92 -3.35
CA LEU A 23 11.17 -2.39 -1.99
C LEU A 23 11.38 -3.50 -0.95
N GLY A 24 10.77 -4.66 -1.12
CA GLY A 24 10.97 -5.82 -0.25
C GLY A 24 12.43 -6.25 -0.17
N ARG A 25 13.17 -6.20 -1.29
CA ARG A 25 14.62 -6.49 -1.32
C ARG A 25 15.49 -5.46 -0.57
N MET A 26 14.98 -4.28 -0.25
CA MET A 26 15.71 -3.27 0.52
C MET A 26 15.71 -3.57 2.03
N THR A 27 14.94 -4.56 2.48
CA THR A 27 14.85 -4.97 3.87
C THR A 27 15.17 -6.46 4.01
N SER A 28 15.77 -6.84 5.13
CA SER A 28 16.09 -8.24 5.43
C SER A 28 14.85 -9.09 5.67
N ASN A 29 13.75 -8.47 6.09
CA ASN A 29 12.53 -9.14 6.57
C ASN A 29 11.27 -8.47 6.01
N SER A 30 11.06 -8.56 4.70
CA SER A 30 9.78 -8.14 4.10
C SER A 30 8.72 -9.23 4.32
N SER A 31 7.56 -8.87 4.86
CA SER A 31 6.43 -9.79 4.99
C SER A 31 5.51 -9.71 3.75
N ALA A 32 4.75 -10.78 3.49
CA ALA A 32 3.80 -10.81 2.38
C ALA A 32 2.72 -9.71 2.50
N GLU A 33 2.35 -9.36 3.72
CA GLU A 33 1.41 -8.27 4.03
C GLU A 33 2.00 -6.90 3.64
N VAL A 34 3.28 -6.65 3.96
CA VAL A 34 3.97 -5.42 3.60
C VAL A 34 4.10 -5.30 2.07
N GLU A 35 4.49 -6.39 1.39
CA GLU A 35 4.58 -6.43 -0.06
C GLU A 35 3.22 -6.18 -0.74
N LEU A 36 2.16 -6.82 -0.27
CA LEU A 36 0.81 -6.59 -0.77
C LEU A 36 0.37 -5.14 -0.58
N ALA A 37 0.69 -4.53 0.57
CA ALA A 37 0.37 -3.14 0.84
C ALA A 37 1.08 -2.19 -0.13
N ILE A 38 2.35 -2.48 -0.47
CA ILE A 38 3.09 -1.72 -1.47
C ILE A 38 2.43 -1.82 -2.84
N ALA A 39 2.08 -3.04 -3.27
CA ALA A 39 1.46 -3.28 -4.57
C ALA A 39 0.10 -2.55 -4.67
N LEU A 40 -0.72 -2.60 -3.61
CA LEU A 40 -2.00 -1.88 -3.57
C LEU A 40 -1.83 -0.36 -3.52
N THR A 41 -0.79 0.14 -2.83
CA THR A 41 -0.44 1.57 -2.84
C THR A 41 -0.02 2.03 -4.24
N SER A 42 0.81 1.25 -4.93
CA SER A 42 1.21 1.48 -6.33
C SER A 42 0.01 1.56 -7.26
N ARG A 43 -0.87 0.57 -7.18
CA ARG A 43 -2.10 0.52 -7.95
C ARG A 43 -2.98 1.74 -7.71
N ASN A 44 -3.19 2.12 -6.45
CA ASN A 44 -3.99 3.29 -6.10
C ASN A 44 -3.41 4.58 -6.67
N VAL A 45 -2.09 4.73 -6.60
CA VAL A 45 -1.37 5.86 -7.20
C VAL A 45 -1.59 5.92 -8.71
N ARG A 46 -1.45 4.78 -9.40
CA ARG A 46 -1.70 4.68 -10.84
C ARG A 46 -3.15 4.99 -11.23
N ARG A 47 -4.09 4.85 -10.29
CA ARG A 47 -5.51 5.21 -10.44
C ARG A 47 -5.83 6.64 -9.99
N GLY A 48 -4.82 7.45 -9.66
CA GLY A 48 -4.98 8.87 -9.31
C GLY A 48 -5.17 9.17 -7.83
N HIS A 49 -5.11 8.16 -6.94
CA HIS A 49 -5.08 8.39 -5.50
C HIS A 49 -3.66 8.74 -5.01
N THR A 50 -3.52 9.30 -3.81
CA THR A 50 -2.20 9.59 -3.22
C THR A 50 -1.74 8.50 -2.24
N CYS A 51 -2.66 7.67 -1.75
CA CYS A 51 -2.43 6.65 -0.74
C CYS A 51 -3.34 5.43 -0.90
N PHE A 52 -3.05 4.41 -0.09
CA PHE A 52 -3.90 3.26 0.14
C PHE A 52 -4.39 3.24 1.60
N PRO A 53 -5.69 3.45 1.85
CA PRO A 53 -6.30 3.21 3.16
C PRO A 53 -6.20 1.73 3.55
N VAL A 54 -5.40 1.42 4.57
CA VAL A 54 -5.21 0.05 5.07
C VAL A 54 -6.47 -0.39 5.82
N GLY A 55 -7.04 -1.51 5.39
CA GLY A 55 -8.29 -2.06 5.92
C GLY A 55 -9.54 -1.70 5.11
N MET A 56 -9.37 -1.19 3.88
CA MET A 56 -10.46 -1.04 2.93
C MET A 56 -11.17 -2.39 2.70
N ALA A 57 -12.49 -2.37 2.49
CA ALA A 57 -13.24 -3.60 2.30
C ALA A 57 -12.81 -4.27 0.98
N VAL A 58 -12.86 -5.61 0.97
CA VAL A 58 -12.52 -6.41 -0.22
C VAL A 58 -13.33 -5.95 -1.43
N SER A 59 -14.62 -5.66 -1.24
CA SER A 59 -15.54 -5.16 -2.27
C SER A 59 -15.11 -3.84 -2.91
N ASP A 60 -14.36 -3.01 -2.19
CA ASP A 60 -13.97 -1.67 -2.67
C ASP A 60 -12.67 -1.72 -3.47
N ILE A 61 -11.84 -2.75 -3.22
CA ILE A 61 -10.55 -2.89 -3.90
C ILE A 61 -10.60 -3.89 -5.05
N TRP A 62 -11.47 -4.89 -4.98
CA TRP A 62 -11.47 -6.01 -5.92
C TRP A 62 -12.06 -5.61 -7.29
N PRO A 63 -11.53 -6.12 -8.41
CA PRO A 63 -12.15 -5.92 -9.72
C PRO A 63 -13.58 -6.46 -9.76
N TRP A 64 -14.53 -5.68 -10.30
CA TRP A 64 -15.96 -6.02 -10.32
C TRP A 64 -16.28 -7.36 -11.01
N GLU A 65 -15.48 -7.75 -11.99
CA GLU A 65 -15.71 -8.93 -12.82
C GLU A 65 -15.11 -10.22 -12.21
N ALA A 66 -14.38 -10.12 -11.09
CA ALA A 66 -13.71 -11.25 -10.46
C ALA A 66 -14.33 -11.55 -9.08
N THR A 67 -14.49 -12.84 -8.75
CA THR A 67 -14.85 -13.24 -7.38
C THR A 67 -13.68 -12.95 -6.45
N PRO A 68 -13.85 -12.14 -5.40
CA PRO A 68 -12.79 -11.93 -4.44
C PRO A 68 -12.47 -13.21 -3.65
N PRO A 69 -11.20 -13.47 -3.32
CA PRO A 69 -10.83 -14.49 -2.35
C PRO A 69 -11.31 -14.07 -0.96
N ASP A 70 -11.56 -15.06 -0.12
CA ASP A 70 -12.04 -14.84 1.25
C ASP A 70 -11.04 -14.14 2.18
N THR A 71 -9.79 -13.88 1.75
CA THR A 71 -8.70 -13.54 2.67
C THR A 71 -7.84 -12.36 2.20
N LEU A 72 -8.26 -11.15 2.57
CA LEU A 72 -7.30 -10.07 2.83
C LEU A 72 -6.74 -10.18 4.25
N PRO A 73 -5.54 -9.62 4.53
CA PRO A 73 -5.02 -9.55 5.88
C PRO A 73 -6.00 -8.82 6.81
N ASN A 74 -6.08 -9.28 8.07
CA ASN A 74 -6.83 -8.56 9.09
C ASN A 74 -6.31 -7.11 9.19
N PRO A 75 -7.17 -6.08 9.17
CA PRO A 75 -6.73 -4.68 9.15
C PRO A 75 -5.81 -4.26 10.30
N ALA A 76 -6.01 -4.79 11.51
CA ALA A 76 -5.18 -4.45 12.67
C ALA A 76 -3.79 -5.08 12.53
N ALA A 77 -3.75 -6.40 12.30
CA ALA A 77 -2.49 -7.12 12.09
C ALA A 77 -1.68 -6.57 10.89
N TRP A 78 -2.38 -6.12 9.83
CA TRP A 78 -1.74 -5.52 8.67
C TRP A 78 -1.06 -4.19 9.01
N LYS A 79 -1.72 -3.34 9.80
CA LYS A 79 -1.14 -2.07 10.28
C LYS A 79 0.05 -2.33 11.20
N ASP A 80 -0.03 -3.32 12.07
CA ASP A 80 1.08 -3.69 12.97
C ASP A 80 2.30 -4.15 12.17
N ALA A 81 2.13 -5.05 11.20
CA ALA A 81 3.22 -5.48 10.31
C ALA A 81 3.85 -4.31 9.52
N LEU A 82 3.03 -3.34 9.10
CA LEU A 82 3.54 -2.13 8.43
C LEU A 82 4.31 -1.22 9.38
N ASN A 83 3.86 -1.05 10.63
CA ASN A 83 4.56 -0.25 11.64
C ASN A 83 5.92 -0.86 12.05
N GLU A 84 6.00 -2.18 12.07
CA GLU A 84 7.24 -2.91 12.39
C GLU A 84 8.23 -2.94 11.22
N SER A 85 7.78 -2.68 10.00
CA SER A 85 8.63 -2.69 8.81
C SER A 85 9.63 -1.53 8.79
N SER A 86 10.90 -1.84 8.56
CA SER A 86 11.95 -0.82 8.29
C SER A 86 11.61 0.12 7.11
N LEU A 87 10.71 -0.29 6.20
CA LEU A 87 10.30 0.53 5.06
C LEU A 87 9.43 1.72 5.47
N THR A 88 8.75 1.67 6.62
CA THR A 88 7.96 2.78 7.18
C THR A 88 8.76 3.58 8.21
N GLN A 89 9.77 2.98 8.83
CA GLN A 89 10.67 3.62 9.79
C GLN A 89 11.75 4.49 9.11
N GLY A 90 11.32 5.62 8.56
CA GLY A 90 12.21 6.53 7.80
C GLY A 90 12.51 6.05 6.37
N GLY A 91 11.97 4.90 5.96
CA GLY A 91 12.12 4.34 4.62
C GLY A 91 11.18 4.97 3.57
N PRO A 92 11.01 4.35 2.39
CA PRO A 92 10.26 4.93 1.27
C PRO A 92 8.74 5.00 1.49
N LEU A 93 8.22 4.37 2.55
CA LEU A 93 6.81 4.35 2.88
C LEU A 93 6.50 5.23 4.09
N VAL A 94 5.26 5.71 4.17
CA VAL A 94 4.72 6.40 5.34
C VAL A 94 3.35 5.81 5.65
N LEU A 95 3.19 5.21 6.82
CA LEU A 95 1.88 4.88 7.39
C LEU A 95 1.49 6.03 8.33
N ASP A 96 0.39 6.70 8.06
CA ASP A 96 -0.08 7.79 8.92
C ASP A 96 -0.98 7.29 10.06
N ALA A 97 -1.31 8.20 10.99
CA ALA A 97 -2.15 7.90 12.14
C ALA A 97 -3.60 7.50 11.77
N ALA A 98 -4.06 7.83 10.56
CA ALA A 98 -5.37 7.42 10.05
C ALA A 98 -5.34 6.02 9.41
N GLY A 99 -4.17 5.37 9.34
CA GLY A 99 -4.00 4.06 8.72
C GLY A 99 -3.95 4.12 7.19
N ARG A 100 -3.50 5.25 6.61
CA ARG A 100 -3.27 5.40 5.17
C ARG A 100 -1.80 5.19 4.87
N LEU A 101 -1.51 4.29 3.93
CA LEU A 101 -0.17 4.01 3.46
C LEU A 101 0.16 4.85 2.22
N TYR A 102 1.29 5.53 2.26
CA TYR A 102 1.79 6.39 1.19
C TYR A 102 3.17 5.94 0.73
N PHE A 103 3.51 6.22 -0.52
CA PHE A 103 4.91 6.48 -0.83
C PHE A 103 5.30 7.85 -0.30
N ARG A 104 6.48 7.96 0.30
CA ARG A 104 6.95 9.17 1.00
C ARG A 104 6.83 10.43 0.16
N ARG A 105 7.09 10.35 -1.15
CA ARG A 105 6.93 11.49 -2.07
C ARG A 105 5.51 12.05 -2.08
N TYR A 106 4.48 11.20 -2.18
CA TYR A 106 3.09 11.64 -2.18
C TYR A 106 2.67 12.20 -0.82
N TRP A 107 3.14 11.59 0.26
CA TRP A 107 2.90 12.10 1.62
C TRP A 107 3.49 13.51 1.80
N GLN A 108 4.73 13.74 1.36
CA GLN A 108 5.39 15.04 1.42
C GLN A 108 4.60 16.10 0.64
N LEU A 109 4.20 15.80 -0.60
CA LEU A 109 3.40 16.71 -1.42
C LEU A 109 2.07 17.08 -0.73
N GLU A 110 1.38 16.10 -0.13
CA GLU A 110 0.14 16.37 0.61
C GLU A 110 0.39 17.29 1.82
N ARG A 111 1.49 17.08 2.56
CA ARG A 111 1.86 17.92 3.70
C ARG A 111 2.30 19.32 3.29
N ASP A 112 2.98 19.47 2.16
CA ASP A 112 3.43 20.76 1.64
C ASP A 112 2.21 21.63 1.28
N ILE A 113 1.27 21.08 0.52
CA ILE A 113 0.02 21.76 0.16
C ILE A 113 -0.78 22.13 1.42
N ALA A 114 -0.94 21.19 2.36
CA ALA A 114 -1.68 21.47 3.60
C ALA A 114 -1.05 22.61 4.41
N ARG A 115 0.29 22.67 4.48
CA ARG A 115 1.02 23.75 5.15
C ARG A 115 0.83 25.09 4.45
N GLU A 116 0.95 25.12 3.12
CA GLU A 116 0.75 26.34 2.34
C GLU A 116 -0.67 26.89 2.44
N LEU A 117 -1.67 26.01 2.49
CA LEU A 117 -3.06 26.41 2.69
C LEU A 117 -3.32 26.93 4.10
N ALA A 118 -2.73 26.32 5.12
CA ALA A 118 -2.89 26.73 6.52
C ALA A 118 -2.19 28.06 6.85
N ALA A 119 -1.19 28.46 6.06
CA ALA A 119 -0.47 29.72 6.21
C ALA A 119 -1.16 30.92 5.53
N ARG A 120 -2.29 30.71 4.86
CA ARG A 120 -3.12 31.75 4.24
C ARG A 120 -4.22 32.21 5.19
#